data_AF-A0AAJ6V9T3-F1
#
_entry.id   AF-A0AAJ6V9T3-F1
#
_cell.length_a   1.000
_cell.length_b   1.000
_cell.length_c   1.000
_cell.angle_alpha   90.00
_cell.angle_beta   90.00
_cell.angle_gamma   90.00
#
_symmetry.space_group_name_H-M   'P 1'
#
loop_
_entity.id
_entity.type
_entity.pdbx_description
1 polymer ?
#
loop_
_entity_poly.entity_id
_entity_poly.type
_entity_poly.pdbx_seq_one_letter_code
_entity_poly.pdbx_strand_id
1 'polypeptide(L)'
;MRKERRSRRISRIGSYAISSSMSMRDHRQQPCITCTTFNILAPIYKRLNINNDQDQNSRESDYRAYWLVRNQRILVSLLRERSSIICLQEFWLGNEELVNMYEKRLGDAGYLNFKLARTNNRGDGLLIAVRKDYFRVINHRELLFNDCGDRVAQLLHVELAAPCSPCRNNDTRQEILIVNTHLLFPHDSSLSLVRLNQVYKILQYVESYQKENKLSLTPIMLCGDWNGSKRGHVYKFLRSQGFVSSYDTAHQYTDADAHKWVSHLNHRGNICGVDFIWLLNPNRYRKLLKTSWSEAVFGMFKYLLRRASLTEEDAFAFLKADSDSDCITYSGFCEALQQQRRNKGFVGAGRH
;
A
#
# COMPACT_ATOMS: atom_id res chain seq x y z
N MET A 1 -46.97 -6.51 44.61
CA MET A 1 -46.76 -7.54 43.57
C MET A 1 -46.20 -6.90 42.30
N ARG A 2 -45.01 -7.37 41.91
CA ARG A 2 -44.24 -7.22 40.65
C ARG A 2 -44.58 -6.07 39.68
N LYS A 3 -43.70 -5.06 39.65
CA LYS A 3 -43.45 -4.18 38.49
C LYS A 3 -42.63 -4.97 37.44
N GLU A 4 -43.13 -5.00 36.21
CA GLU A 4 -42.44 -5.55 35.04
C GLU A 4 -41.15 -4.76 34.73
N ARG A 5 -40.00 -5.44 34.83
CA ARG A 5 -38.74 -4.98 34.25
C ARG A 5 -38.63 -5.54 32.82
N ARG A 6 -38.86 -4.69 31.82
CA ARG A 6 -38.48 -4.99 30.43
C ARG A 6 -36.95 -5.02 30.32
N SER A 7 -36.40 -6.24 30.22
CA SER A 7 -35.01 -6.49 29.91
C SER A 7 -34.70 -6.03 28.47
N ARG A 8 -33.78 -5.06 28.33
CA ARG A 8 -33.20 -4.67 27.04
C ARG A 8 -32.32 -5.82 26.55
N ARG A 9 -32.78 -6.54 25.52
CA ARG A 9 -31.98 -7.50 24.75
C ARG A 9 -30.80 -6.76 24.11
N ILE A 10 -29.59 -7.09 24.52
CA ILE A 10 -28.35 -6.73 23.84
C ILE A 10 -28.30 -7.55 22.54
N SER A 11 -28.45 -6.89 21.40
CA SER A 11 -28.26 -7.51 20.10
C SER A 11 -26.78 -7.86 19.91
N ARG A 12 -26.49 -9.15 19.79
CA ARG A 12 -25.18 -9.65 19.36
C ARG A 12 -24.93 -9.14 17.93
N ILE A 13 -23.91 -8.30 17.76
CA ILE A 13 -23.38 -7.93 16.45
C ILE A 13 -22.77 -9.20 15.86
N GLY A 14 -23.44 -9.74 14.84
CA GLY A 14 -23.00 -10.91 14.10
C GLY A 14 -21.71 -10.60 13.34
N SER A 15 -20.75 -11.50 13.48
CA SER A 15 -19.50 -11.54 12.74
C SER A 15 -19.80 -11.78 11.26
N TYR A 16 -19.62 -10.76 10.41
CA TYR A 16 -19.69 -10.94 8.96
C TYR A 16 -18.31 -11.38 8.42
N ALA A 17 -17.97 -12.65 8.65
CA ALA A 17 -17.03 -13.34 7.78
C ALA A 17 -17.84 -13.88 6.61
N ILE A 18 -17.90 -13.15 5.50
CA ILE A 18 -18.45 -13.67 4.25
C ILE A 18 -17.41 -14.67 3.71
N SER A 19 -17.51 -15.91 4.18
CA SER A 19 -17.01 -17.07 3.45
C SER A 19 -17.90 -17.17 2.22
N SER A 20 -17.44 -16.67 1.07
CA SER A 20 -18.07 -16.93 -0.21
C SER A 20 -17.98 -18.43 -0.48
N SER A 21 -19.05 -19.16 -0.17
CA SER A 21 -19.28 -20.52 -0.65
C SER A 21 -19.54 -20.46 -2.15
N MET A 22 -18.46 -20.30 -2.93
CA MET A 22 -18.48 -20.61 -4.35
C MET A 22 -18.74 -22.11 -4.48
N SER A 23 -19.77 -22.44 -5.26
CA SER A 23 -20.19 -23.78 -5.66
C SER A 23 -19.03 -24.77 -5.81
N MET A 24 -18.78 -25.55 -4.75
CA MET A 24 -17.80 -26.64 -4.68
C MET A 24 -18.35 -27.90 -5.34
N ARG A 25 -18.55 -27.87 -6.66
CA ARG A 25 -18.72 -29.09 -7.47
C ARG A 25 -17.93 -28.88 -8.76
N ASP A 26 -16.88 -29.68 -8.93
CA ASP A 26 -16.00 -29.82 -10.12
C ASP A 26 -14.63 -29.11 -10.25
N HIS A 27 -14.04 -28.51 -9.22
CA HIS A 27 -12.60 -28.12 -9.27
C HIS A 27 -11.79 -28.85 -8.20
N ARG A 28 -11.40 -30.10 -8.49
CA ARG A 28 -10.44 -30.84 -7.65
C ARG A 28 -9.06 -30.16 -7.72
N GLN A 29 -8.68 -29.54 -6.59
CA GLN A 29 -7.32 -29.35 -6.08
C GLN A 29 -6.30 -28.62 -6.98
N GLN A 30 -6.52 -27.32 -7.23
CA GLN A 30 -5.37 -26.42 -7.39
C GLN A 30 -5.06 -25.76 -6.04
N PRO A 31 -3.79 -25.67 -5.60
CA PRO A 31 -3.45 -24.96 -4.38
C PRO A 31 -3.86 -23.48 -4.52
N CYS A 32 -4.78 -23.04 -3.68
CA CYS A 32 -5.21 -21.64 -3.64
C CYS A 32 -4.14 -20.80 -2.94
N ILE A 33 -3.56 -19.83 -3.64
CA ILE A 33 -2.66 -18.84 -3.05
C ILE A 33 -3.49 -17.87 -2.20
N THR A 34 -3.15 -17.76 -0.92
CA THR A 34 -3.78 -16.83 0.03
C THR A 34 -2.77 -15.78 0.49
N CYS A 35 -3.22 -14.53 0.63
CA CYS A 35 -2.35 -13.41 0.97
C CYS A 35 -2.98 -12.56 2.07
N THR A 36 -2.19 -12.22 3.09
CA THR A 36 -2.53 -11.24 4.13
C THR A 36 -1.64 -10.02 3.96
N THR A 37 -2.23 -8.82 3.90
CA THR A 37 -1.51 -7.55 4.10
C THR A 37 -1.99 -6.93 5.40
N PHE A 38 -1.09 -6.45 6.25
CA PHE A 38 -1.47 -5.88 7.53
C PHE A 38 -0.45 -4.88 8.07
N ASN A 39 -0.84 -3.62 8.21
CA ASN A 39 -0.10 -2.65 9.02
C ASN A 39 -0.31 -2.97 10.50
N ILE A 40 0.74 -3.46 11.17
CA ILE A 40 0.63 -3.97 12.54
C ILE A 40 0.80 -2.90 13.62
N LEU A 41 0.95 -1.63 13.25
CA LEU A 41 1.22 -0.49 14.14
C LEU A 41 2.44 -0.72 15.04
N ALA A 42 3.58 -0.13 14.69
CA ALA A 42 4.80 -0.32 15.47
C ALA A 42 4.60 0.21 16.92
N PRO A 43 5.04 -0.50 17.96
CA PRO A 43 4.89 -0.06 19.34
C PRO A 43 5.43 1.36 19.64
N ILE A 44 6.49 1.78 18.93
CA ILE A 44 7.07 3.13 18.99
C ILE A 44 6.13 4.25 18.51
N TYR A 45 5.08 3.91 17.75
CA TYR A 45 4.11 4.88 17.23
C TYR A 45 2.80 4.88 18.01
N LYS A 46 2.49 3.79 18.72
CA LYS A 46 1.26 3.69 19.48
C LYS A 46 1.36 4.50 20.77
N ARG A 47 0.63 5.61 20.81
CA ARG A 47 0.49 6.45 22.02
C ARG A 47 -0.37 5.75 23.06
N LEU A 48 -0.01 5.89 24.33
CA LEU A 48 -0.80 5.41 25.44
C LEU A 48 -1.40 6.59 26.19
N ASN A 49 -2.70 6.54 26.46
CA ASN A 49 -3.37 7.48 27.36
C ASN A 49 -3.34 6.89 28.77
N ILE A 50 -2.15 6.83 29.38
CA ILE A 50 -2.01 6.42 30.78
C ILE A 50 -2.14 7.69 31.63
N ASN A 51 -3.11 7.68 32.55
CA ASN A 51 -3.33 8.70 33.58
C ASN A 51 -3.67 10.10 33.05
N ASN A 52 -4.79 10.22 32.33
CA ASN A 52 -5.59 11.40 31.93
C ASN A 52 -5.00 12.82 31.74
N ASP A 53 -3.80 13.22 32.18
CA ASP A 53 -3.29 14.59 31.99
C ASP A 53 -1.77 14.80 32.15
N GLN A 54 -0.92 13.80 32.42
CA GLN A 54 0.49 14.10 32.78
C GLN A 54 1.60 13.63 31.85
N ASP A 55 1.37 12.71 30.90
CA ASP A 55 2.45 12.32 29.97
C ASP A 55 1.98 11.91 28.57
N GLN A 56 1.64 12.88 27.72
CA GLN A 56 1.22 12.66 26.32
C GLN A 56 2.31 12.02 25.42
N ASN A 57 3.48 11.73 25.97
CA ASN A 57 4.60 11.15 25.26
C ASN A 57 4.80 9.65 25.47
N SER A 58 4.14 9.02 26.45
CA SER A 58 4.23 7.58 26.65
C SER A 58 3.86 6.80 25.38
N ARG A 59 4.70 5.84 25.01
CA ARG A 59 4.52 4.92 23.88
C ARG A 59 4.34 3.49 24.38
N GLU A 60 3.68 2.67 23.58
CA GLU A 60 3.57 1.24 23.89
C GLU A 60 4.94 0.57 23.97
N SER A 61 5.93 1.04 23.19
CA SER A 61 7.33 0.60 23.25
C SER A 61 7.95 0.70 24.64
N ASP A 62 7.50 1.64 25.47
CA ASP A 62 8.07 1.89 26.80
C ASP A 62 7.66 0.80 27.81
N TYR A 63 6.63 0.01 27.48
CA TYR A 63 6.04 -0.99 28.37
C TYR A 63 6.07 -2.37 27.73
N ARG A 64 7.12 -3.15 28.02
CA ARG A 64 7.32 -4.50 27.46
C ARG A 64 6.08 -5.39 27.51
N ALA A 65 5.39 -5.43 28.65
CA ALA A 65 4.18 -6.25 28.81
C ALA A 65 3.08 -5.90 27.78
N TYR A 66 2.96 -4.64 27.38
CA TYR A 66 1.88 -4.17 26.52
C TYR A 66 2.14 -4.54 25.07
N TRP A 67 3.31 -4.18 24.55
CA TRP A 67 3.64 -4.51 23.16
C TRP A 67 3.80 -6.02 22.96
N LEU A 68 4.31 -6.75 23.96
CA LEU A 68 4.49 -8.20 23.86
C LEU A 68 3.15 -8.92 23.72
N VAL A 69 2.18 -8.63 24.62
CA VAL A 69 0.85 -9.26 24.59
C VAL A 69 0.11 -8.95 23.28
N ARG A 70 0.19 -7.70 22.79
CA ARG A 70 -0.44 -7.33 21.53
C ARG A 70 0.16 -8.09 20.35
N ASN A 71 1.49 -8.15 20.26
CA ASN A 71 2.17 -8.81 19.15
C ASN A 71 2.02 -10.34 19.19
N GLN A 72 1.95 -10.95 20.37
CA GLN A 72 1.58 -12.36 20.51
C GLN A 72 0.18 -12.64 19.95
N ARG A 73 -0.80 -11.77 20.23
CA ARG A 73 -2.16 -11.89 19.67
C ARG A 73 -2.17 -11.74 18.15
N ILE A 74 -1.41 -10.77 17.61
CA ILE A 74 -1.26 -10.59 16.16
C ILE A 74 -0.69 -11.87 15.53
N LEU A 75 0.40 -12.41 16.08
CA LEU A 75 1.00 -13.67 15.61
C LEU A 75 0.02 -14.85 15.67
N VAL A 76 -0.76 -14.98 16.75
CA VAL A 76 -1.78 -16.03 16.85
C VAL A 76 -2.83 -15.88 15.75
N SER A 77 -3.28 -14.66 15.44
CA SER A 77 -4.21 -14.41 14.34
C SER A 77 -3.58 -14.74 12.98
N LEU A 78 -2.36 -14.29 12.71
CA LEU A 78 -1.64 -14.58 11.45
C LEU A 78 -1.47 -16.09 11.23
N LEU A 79 -1.10 -16.83 12.28
CA LEU A 79 -0.91 -18.29 12.22
C LEU A 79 -2.23 -19.06 12.13
N ARG A 80 -3.35 -18.47 12.58
CA ARG A 80 -4.69 -19.03 12.40
C ARG A 80 -5.17 -18.87 10.96
N GLU A 81 -5.03 -17.67 10.40
CA GLU A 81 -5.36 -17.41 8.98
C GLU A 81 -4.47 -18.24 8.05
N ARG A 82 -3.20 -18.42 8.43
CA ARG A 82 -2.24 -19.32 7.79
C ARG A 82 -2.08 -19.04 6.28
N SER A 83 -2.13 -17.76 5.92
CA SER A 83 -1.97 -17.30 4.54
C SER A 83 -0.65 -17.76 3.95
N SER A 84 -0.65 -18.15 2.66
CA SER A 84 0.58 -18.57 1.98
C SER A 84 1.60 -17.44 1.84
N ILE A 85 1.14 -16.18 1.86
CA ILE A 85 1.92 -14.95 1.81
C ILE A 85 1.42 -14.01 2.91
N ILE A 86 2.34 -13.41 3.68
CA ILE A 86 2.04 -12.42 4.71
C ILE A 86 2.95 -11.21 4.47
N CYS A 87 2.34 -10.04 4.27
CA CYS A 87 3.02 -8.76 4.06
C CYS A 87 2.67 -7.81 5.21
N LEU A 88 3.63 -7.51 6.08
CA LEU A 88 3.43 -6.60 7.22
C LEU A 88 4.08 -5.25 6.96
N GLN A 89 3.42 -4.20 7.45
CA GLN A 89 3.93 -2.82 7.51
C GLN A 89 4.02 -2.37 8.98
N GLU A 90 4.87 -1.37 9.24
CA GLU A 90 5.19 -0.92 10.61
C GLU A 90 5.70 -2.06 11.50
N PHE A 91 6.46 -2.98 10.91
CA PHE A 91 7.16 -4.02 11.67
C PHE A 91 8.28 -3.36 12.48
N TRP A 92 8.33 -3.57 13.80
CA TRP A 92 9.29 -2.87 14.67
C TRP A 92 10.65 -3.55 14.68
N LEU A 93 11.46 -3.29 13.64
CA LEU A 93 12.81 -3.84 13.49
C LEU A 93 13.80 -3.36 14.56
N GLY A 94 13.57 -2.19 15.17
CA GLY A 94 14.42 -1.63 16.22
C GLY A 94 14.35 -2.37 17.56
N ASN A 95 13.56 -3.45 17.67
CA ASN A 95 13.46 -4.28 18.86
C ASN A 95 13.75 -5.75 18.52
N GLU A 96 14.94 -6.23 18.89
CA GLU A 96 15.38 -7.60 18.59
C GLU A 96 14.48 -8.67 19.18
N GLU A 97 13.90 -8.42 20.36
CA GLU A 97 13.00 -9.38 21.01
C GLU A 97 11.73 -9.62 20.19
N LEU A 98 11.09 -8.55 19.70
CA LEU A 98 9.94 -8.64 18.82
C LEU A 98 10.32 -9.32 17.50
N VAL A 99 11.46 -8.95 16.91
CA VAL A 99 11.94 -9.56 15.66
C VAL A 99 12.12 -11.07 15.83
N ASN A 100 12.85 -11.50 16.86
CA ASN A 100 13.09 -12.90 17.18
C ASN A 100 11.78 -13.67 17.44
N MET A 101 10.81 -13.04 18.11
CA MET A 101 9.50 -13.64 18.34
C MET A 101 8.76 -13.94 17.03
N TYR A 102 8.72 -13.00 16.09
CA TYR A 102 8.06 -13.21 14.79
C TYR A 102 8.83 -14.22 13.94
N GLU A 103 10.15 -14.09 13.84
CA GLU A 103 10.98 -14.99 13.01
C GLU A 103 10.90 -16.43 13.50
N LYS A 104 10.97 -16.66 14.81
CA LYS A 104 10.81 -17.99 15.39
C LYS A 104 9.42 -18.55 15.14
N ARG A 105 8.36 -17.80 15.49
CA ARG A 105 6.97 -18.29 15.39
C ARG A 105 6.53 -18.56 13.96
N LEU A 106 6.91 -17.70 13.01
CA LEU A 106 6.64 -17.92 11.59
C LEU A 106 7.55 -19.01 11.00
N GLY A 107 8.83 -19.05 11.40
CA GLY A 107 9.78 -20.07 10.99
C GLY A 107 9.35 -21.48 11.41
N ASP A 108 8.98 -21.65 12.69
CA ASP A 108 8.42 -22.90 13.25
C ASP A 108 7.13 -23.33 12.51
N ALA A 109 6.38 -22.37 11.97
CA ALA A 109 5.18 -22.61 11.16
C ALA A 109 5.46 -22.84 9.66
N GLY A 110 6.74 -22.90 9.25
CA GLY A 110 7.14 -23.23 7.88
C GLY A 110 7.29 -22.04 6.94
N TYR A 111 7.39 -20.81 7.45
CA TYR A 111 7.59 -19.61 6.63
C TYR A 111 9.08 -19.30 6.42
N LEU A 112 9.39 -18.71 5.26
CA LEU A 112 10.60 -17.94 5.00
C LEU A 112 10.29 -16.47 5.23
N ASN A 113 11.12 -15.77 6.01
CA ASN A 113 10.90 -14.38 6.41
C ASN A 113 11.95 -13.47 5.76
N PHE A 114 11.50 -12.32 5.24
CA PHE A 114 12.34 -11.27 4.65
C PHE A 114 11.95 -9.94 5.28
N LYS A 115 12.90 -9.23 5.88
CA LYS A 115 12.66 -7.98 6.60
C LYS A 115 13.45 -6.84 5.98
N LEU A 116 12.89 -5.63 5.99
CA LEU A 116 13.57 -4.44 5.45
C LEU A 116 13.24 -3.21 6.32
N ALA A 117 14.26 -2.65 6.96
CA ALA A 117 14.15 -1.40 7.71
C ALA A 117 13.96 -0.21 6.77
N ARG A 118 13.31 0.85 7.27
CA ARG A 118 13.28 2.13 6.57
C ARG A 118 14.67 2.78 6.53
N THR A 119 14.89 3.63 5.54
CA THR A 119 16.18 4.28 5.28
C THR A 119 16.58 5.34 6.31
N ASN A 120 15.65 5.84 7.12
CA ASN A 120 15.88 6.94 8.07
C ASN A 120 15.95 6.50 9.54
N ASN A 121 16.26 5.23 9.81
CA ASN A 121 16.43 4.70 11.18
C ASN A 121 15.26 4.99 12.13
N ARG A 122 14.04 5.11 11.60
CA ARG A 122 12.83 5.31 12.42
C ARG A 122 12.47 4.12 13.32
N GLY A 123 13.15 2.98 13.14
CA GLY A 123 12.97 1.77 13.94
C GLY A 123 11.89 0.81 13.40
N ASP A 124 11.08 1.24 12.42
CA ASP A 124 10.11 0.37 11.75
C ASP A 124 10.52 -0.01 10.32
N GLY A 125 9.77 -0.94 9.72
CA GLY A 125 9.93 -1.35 8.35
C GLY A 125 8.90 -2.37 7.89
N LEU A 126 9.32 -3.25 7.00
CA LEU A 126 8.49 -4.24 6.32
C LEU A 126 8.92 -5.66 6.69
N LEU A 127 7.95 -6.58 6.64
CA LEU A 127 8.18 -8.02 6.67
C LEU A 127 7.39 -8.67 5.53
N ILE A 128 8.02 -9.55 4.75
CA ILE A 128 7.33 -10.53 3.90
C ILE A 128 7.61 -11.92 4.48
N ALA A 129 6.57 -12.72 4.69
CA ALA A 129 6.70 -14.12 5.03
C ALA A 129 5.97 -14.99 3.99
N VAL A 130 6.64 -16.00 3.44
CA VAL A 130 6.07 -16.94 2.46
C VAL A 130 6.21 -18.38 2.91
N ARG A 131 5.20 -19.21 2.67
CA ARG A 131 5.21 -20.63 3.02
C ARG A 131 6.17 -21.43 2.12
N LYS A 132 7.10 -22.18 2.73
CA LYS A 132 8.09 -23.01 2.03
C LYS A 132 7.46 -24.13 1.19
N ASP A 133 6.31 -24.64 1.61
CA ASP A 133 5.59 -25.70 0.91
C ASP A 133 4.70 -25.17 -0.23
N TYR A 134 4.52 -23.85 -0.33
CA TYR A 134 3.85 -23.20 -1.46
C TYR A 134 4.84 -22.58 -2.43
N PHE A 135 5.99 -22.09 -1.96
CA PHE A 135 6.85 -21.25 -2.78
C PHE A 135 8.32 -21.66 -2.68
N ARG A 136 8.97 -21.76 -3.84
CA ARG A 136 10.41 -21.64 -3.97
C ARG A 136 10.74 -20.16 -4.20
N VAL A 137 11.54 -19.57 -3.32
CA VAL A 137 12.01 -18.19 -3.50
C VAL A 137 13.14 -18.18 -4.53
N ILE A 138 12.96 -17.42 -5.61
CA ILE A 138 13.97 -17.23 -6.67
C ILE A 138 14.88 -16.05 -6.32
N ASN A 139 14.29 -14.93 -5.89
CA ASN A 139 15.07 -13.72 -5.58
C ASN A 139 14.30 -12.81 -4.60
N HIS A 140 15.06 -12.00 -3.86
CA HIS A 140 14.57 -10.93 -3.01
C HIS A 140 15.36 -9.65 -3.32
N ARG A 141 14.65 -8.56 -3.58
CA ARG A 141 15.22 -7.24 -3.87
C ARG A 141 14.66 -6.21 -2.91
N GLU A 142 15.54 -5.34 -2.43
CA GLU A 142 15.22 -4.21 -1.57
C GLU A 142 15.20 -2.93 -2.40
N LEU A 143 14.14 -2.15 -2.27
CA LEU A 143 13.98 -0.86 -2.94
C LEU A 143 14.03 0.22 -1.88
N LEU A 144 15.09 1.04 -1.93
CA LEU A 144 15.32 2.12 -0.97
C LEU A 144 14.96 3.47 -1.60
N PHE A 145 14.02 4.19 -1.00
CA PHE A 145 13.59 5.51 -1.49
C PHE A 145 14.26 6.64 -0.70
N ASN A 146 15.60 6.63 -0.66
CA ASN A 146 16.43 7.65 0.02
C ASN A 146 16.13 9.07 -0.48
N ASP A 147 15.73 9.20 -1.74
CA ASP A 147 15.42 10.47 -2.40
C ASP A 147 13.91 10.77 -2.43
N CYS A 148 13.07 9.92 -1.80
CA CYS A 148 11.62 10.02 -1.90
C CYS A 148 10.91 9.53 -0.63
N GLY A 149 10.94 10.36 0.41
CA GLY A 149 10.14 10.21 1.62
C GLY A 149 10.64 9.15 2.62
N ASP A 150 11.89 8.67 2.48
CA ASP A 150 12.53 7.69 3.36
C ASP A 150 11.66 6.45 3.61
N ARG A 151 11.11 5.95 2.52
CA ARG A 151 10.29 4.73 2.48
C ARG A 151 11.08 3.62 1.79
N VAL A 152 10.51 2.43 1.87
CA VAL A 152 11.09 1.24 1.28
C VAL A 152 10.00 0.38 0.64
N ALA A 153 10.41 -0.50 -0.26
CA ALA A 153 9.62 -1.61 -0.73
C ALA A 153 10.48 -2.87 -0.83
N GLN A 154 9.86 -4.03 -0.72
CA GLN A 154 10.50 -5.33 -0.98
C GLN A 154 9.85 -5.94 -2.20
N LEU A 155 10.65 -6.45 -3.14
CA LEU A 155 10.20 -7.28 -4.24
C LEU A 155 10.69 -8.71 -3.98
N LEU A 156 9.76 -9.65 -3.92
CA LEU A 156 10.02 -11.08 -3.78
C LEU A 156 9.56 -11.78 -5.06
N HIS A 157 10.50 -12.44 -5.73
CA HIS A 157 10.21 -13.29 -6.88
C HIS A 157 10.14 -14.73 -6.41
N VAL A 158 8.97 -15.35 -6.57
CA VAL A 158 8.73 -16.72 -6.14
C VAL A 158 8.14 -17.56 -7.26
N GLU A 159 8.40 -18.85 -7.19
CA GLU A 159 7.81 -19.89 -8.04
C GLU A 159 6.97 -20.81 -7.17
N LEU A 160 5.81 -21.22 -7.69
CA LEU A 160 4.91 -22.12 -6.99
C LEU A 160 5.54 -23.52 -6.88
N ALA A 161 5.59 -24.07 -5.67
CA ALA A 161 5.99 -25.45 -5.42
C ALA A 161 4.88 -26.39 -5.92
N ALA A 162 5.22 -27.32 -6.82
CA ALA A 162 4.31 -28.33 -7.37
C ALA A 162 3.70 -29.21 -6.24
N PRO A 163 2.45 -29.72 -6.39
CA PRO A 163 1.91 -30.27 -7.63
C PRO A 163 0.60 -29.59 -8.04
N CYS A 164 0.68 -28.46 -8.74
CA CYS A 164 -0.45 -28.07 -9.58
C CYS A 164 -0.66 -29.20 -10.60
N SER A 165 -1.91 -29.66 -10.72
CA SER A 165 -2.40 -30.66 -11.69
C SER A 165 -1.60 -30.68 -13.00
N PRO A 166 -1.40 -31.85 -13.66
CA PRO A 166 -0.73 -31.94 -14.95
C PRO A 166 -1.58 -31.27 -16.04
N CYS A 167 -1.59 -29.94 -16.06
CA CYS A 167 -2.15 -29.12 -17.13
C CYS A 167 -1.22 -29.25 -18.33
N ARG A 168 -1.24 -30.41 -19.00
CA ARG A 168 -0.75 -30.83 -20.34
C ARG A 168 0.52 -30.23 -20.96
N ASN A 169 1.25 -29.34 -20.30
CA ASN A 169 2.54 -28.79 -20.67
C ASN A 169 3.40 -28.73 -19.40
N ASN A 170 4.27 -29.72 -19.21
CA ASN A 170 5.16 -29.87 -18.05
C ASN A 170 6.25 -28.78 -17.92
N ASP A 171 6.22 -27.72 -18.72
CA ASP A 171 7.32 -26.75 -18.86
C ASP A 171 7.02 -25.33 -18.36
N THR A 172 5.79 -24.98 -18.02
CA THR A 172 5.48 -23.62 -17.56
C THR A 172 5.66 -23.50 -16.04
N ARG A 173 6.83 -23.02 -15.62
CA ARG A 173 7.07 -22.55 -14.24
C ARG A 173 6.08 -21.45 -13.90
N GLN A 174 5.34 -21.62 -12.81
CA GLN A 174 4.35 -20.65 -12.35
C GLN A 174 5.02 -19.67 -11.38
N GLU A 175 5.46 -18.54 -11.90
CA GLU A 175 6.17 -17.50 -11.17
C GLU A 175 5.24 -16.32 -10.83
N ILE A 176 5.51 -15.63 -9.72
CA ILE A 176 4.80 -14.40 -9.33
C ILE A 176 5.77 -13.43 -8.67
N LEU A 177 5.59 -12.14 -8.97
CA LEU A 177 6.28 -11.04 -8.28
C LEU A 177 5.39 -10.49 -7.18
N ILE A 178 5.87 -10.54 -5.94
CA ILE A 178 5.18 -10.03 -4.76
C ILE A 178 5.92 -8.78 -4.30
N VAL A 179 5.21 -7.66 -4.19
CA VAL A 179 5.77 -6.43 -3.63
C VAL A 179 5.08 -6.10 -2.33
N ASN A 180 5.84 -5.73 -1.31
CA ASN A 180 5.32 -5.14 -0.07
C ASN A 180 5.85 -3.72 0.08
N THR A 181 5.00 -2.77 0.47
CA THR A 181 5.41 -1.39 0.74
C THR A 181 4.54 -0.70 1.79
N HIS A 182 5.04 0.43 2.31
CA HIS A 182 4.29 1.36 3.14
C HIS A 182 4.60 2.79 2.66
N LEU A 183 3.64 3.41 1.97
CA LEU A 183 3.84 4.73 1.36
C LEU A 183 3.85 5.85 2.40
N LEU A 184 4.35 7.03 2.00
CA LEU A 184 4.44 8.20 2.88
C LEU A 184 3.08 8.61 3.47
N PHE A 185 3.00 8.74 4.80
CA PHE A 185 1.78 9.15 5.48
C PHE A 185 1.28 10.53 4.98
N PRO A 186 -0.03 10.72 4.72
CA PRO A 186 -0.57 11.96 4.16
C PRO A 186 -0.73 13.04 5.23
N HIS A 187 0.36 13.59 5.75
CA HIS A 187 0.30 14.73 6.69
C HIS A 187 -0.33 15.97 6.04
N ASP A 188 -0.04 16.19 4.77
CA ASP A 188 -0.60 17.24 3.92
C ASP A 188 -0.91 16.70 2.50
N SER A 189 -1.81 17.38 1.80
CA SER A 189 -2.22 17.09 0.43
C SER A 189 -1.08 17.19 -0.59
N SER A 190 -0.08 18.05 -0.37
CA SER A 190 1.12 18.15 -1.24
C SER A 190 1.93 16.85 -1.30
N LEU A 191 1.90 16.05 -0.23
CA LEU A 191 2.60 14.76 -0.16
C LEU A 191 1.99 13.68 -1.05
N SER A 192 0.84 13.93 -1.68
CA SER A 192 0.25 13.03 -2.68
C SER A 192 1.17 12.81 -3.88
N LEU A 193 1.95 13.82 -4.28
CA LEU A 193 2.89 13.71 -5.40
C LEU A 193 4.08 12.81 -5.02
N VAL A 194 4.54 12.92 -3.78
CA VAL A 194 5.59 12.06 -3.24
C VAL A 194 5.14 10.60 -3.23
N ARG A 195 3.92 10.32 -2.75
CA ARG A 195 3.36 8.96 -2.82
C ARG A 195 3.24 8.45 -4.25
N LEU A 196 2.77 9.29 -5.17
CA LEU A 196 2.66 8.91 -6.57
C LEU A 196 4.05 8.54 -7.14
N ASN A 197 5.08 9.36 -6.85
CA ASN A 197 6.47 9.10 -7.25
C ASN A 197 7.02 7.79 -6.65
N GLN A 198 6.70 7.49 -5.39
CA GLN A 198 7.05 6.21 -4.77
C GLN A 198 6.45 5.03 -5.55
N VAL A 199 5.17 5.10 -5.93
CA VAL A 199 4.53 4.04 -6.74
C VAL A 199 5.14 3.94 -8.12
N TYR A 200 5.41 5.07 -8.77
CA TYR A 200 6.07 5.09 -10.07
C TYR A 200 7.44 4.40 -10.01
N LYS A 201 8.27 4.71 -9.01
CA LYS A 201 9.56 4.06 -8.79
C LYS A 201 9.43 2.56 -8.54
N ILE A 202 8.43 2.13 -7.76
CA ILE A 202 8.13 0.70 -7.57
C ILE A 202 7.86 0.02 -8.92
N LEU A 203 6.98 0.60 -9.74
CA LEU A 203 6.63 0.03 -11.05
C LEU A 203 7.82 0.05 -12.03
N GLN A 204 8.64 1.10 -12.02
CA GLN A 204 9.88 1.14 -12.81
C GLN A 204 10.83 0.01 -12.40
N TYR A 205 10.99 -0.21 -11.08
CA TYR A 205 11.84 -1.28 -10.59
C TYR A 205 11.31 -2.66 -10.99
N VAL A 206 9.99 -2.87 -10.92
CA VAL A 206 9.36 -4.12 -11.37
C VAL A 206 9.61 -4.35 -12.86
N GLU A 207 9.44 -3.34 -13.71
CA GLU A 207 9.72 -3.45 -15.15
C GLU A 207 11.19 -3.73 -15.45
N SER A 208 12.12 -3.03 -14.77
CA SER A 208 13.55 -3.27 -14.89
C SER A 208 13.91 -4.69 -14.46
N TYR A 209 13.39 -5.14 -13.30
CA TYR A 209 13.60 -6.49 -12.80
C TYR A 209 13.08 -7.55 -13.78
N GLN A 210 11.88 -7.36 -14.34
CA GLN A 210 11.34 -8.26 -15.36
C GLN A 210 12.24 -8.32 -16.60
N LYS A 211 12.73 -7.16 -17.09
CA LYS A 211 13.63 -7.10 -18.25
C LYS A 211 14.98 -7.77 -17.97
N GLU A 212 15.59 -7.47 -16.84
CA GLU A 212 16.88 -8.04 -16.40
C GLU A 212 16.83 -9.57 -16.32
N ASN A 213 15.73 -10.10 -15.80
CA ASN A 213 15.55 -11.55 -15.59
C ASN A 213 14.78 -12.23 -16.74
N LYS A 214 14.54 -11.51 -17.85
CA LYS A 214 13.82 -12.01 -19.04
C LYS A 214 12.44 -12.61 -18.71
N LEU A 215 11.75 -12.02 -17.74
CA LEU A 215 10.44 -12.44 -17.29
C LEU A 215 9.38 -11.88 -18.23
N SER A 216 8.88 -12.72 -19.15
CA SER A 216 7.72 -12.40 -19.97
C SER A 216 6.44 -12.84 -19.26
N LEU A 217 5.49 -11.93 -19.07
CA LEU A 217 4.15 -12.24 -18.60
C LEU A 217 4.08 -12.85 -17.18
N THR A 218 4.87 -12.35 -16.23
CA THR A 218 4.76 -12.74 -14.82
C THR A 218 3.67 -11.92 -14.10
N PRO A 219 2.70 -12.57 -13.43
CA PRO A 219 1.75 -11.90 -12.56
C PRO A 219 2.43 -11.08 -11.47
N ILE A 220 1.82 -9.94 -11.13
CA ILE A 220 2.33 -9.05 -10.09
C ILE A 220 1.26 -8.86 -9.03
N MET A 221 1.68 -8.98 -7.78
CA MET A 221 0.87 -8.68 -6.60
C MET A 221 1.54 -7.57 -5.79
N LEU A 222 0.87 -6.45 -5.61
CA LEU A 222 1.37 -5.33 -4.78
C LEU A 222 0.54 -5.24 -3.50
N CYS A 223 1.18 -5.55 -2.38
CA CYS A 223 0.61 -5.48 -1.04
C CYS A 223 1.13 -4.22 -0.33
N GLY A 224 0.33 -3.68 0.59
CA GLY A 224 0.82 -2.62 1.45
C GLY A 224 -0.24 -1.72 2.03
N ASP A 225 0.24 -0.82 2.89
CA ASP A 225 -0.45 0.40 3.28
C ASP A 225 -0.06 1.51 2.28
N TRP A 226 -1.01 1.85 1.41
CA TRP A 226 -0.80 2.81 0.34
C TRP A 226 -1.03 4.25 0.79
N ASN A 227 -1.50 4.48 2.02
CA ASN A 227 -1.74 5.80 2.57
C ASN A 227 -2.54 6.73 1.62
N GLY A 228 -3.41 6.12 0.80
CA GLY A 228 -4.16 6.77 -0.26
C GLY A 228 -5.44 6.00 -0.53
N SER A 229 -6.58 6.67 -0.46
CA SER A 229 -7.89 6.04 -0.66
C SER A 229 -8.18 5.77 -2.14
N LYS A 230 -9.29 5.07 -2.40
CA LYS A 230 -9.84 4.83 -3.74
C LYS A 230 -10.05 6.11 -4.57
N ARG A 231 -10.29 7.25 -3.91
CA ARG A 231 -10.47 8.55 -4.57
C ARG A 231 -9.14 9.23 -4.93
N GLY A 232 -8.03 8.77 -4.36
CA GLY A 232 -6.71 9.37 -4.48
C GLY A 232 -6.00 9.08 -5.79
N HIS A 233 -4.94 9.85 -6.07
CA HIS A 233 -4.16 9.75 -7.29
C HIS A 233 -3.40 8.43 -7.43
N VAL A 234 -2.91 7.86 -6.32
CA VAL A 234 -2.23 6.57 -6.29
C VAL A 234 -3.15 5.45 -6.81
N TYR A 235 -4.38 5.37 -6.28
CA TYR A 235 -5.37 4.38 -6.72
C TYR A 235 -5.65 4.51 -8.22
N LYS A 236 -5.98 5.73 -8.69
CA LYS A 236 -6.25 6.00 -10.11
C LYS A 236 -5.07 5.65 -11.01
N PHE A 237 -3.85 5.94 -10.58
CA PHE A 237 -2.64 5.62 -11.32
C PHE A 237 -2.46 4.10 -11.47
N LEU A 238 -2.60 3.32 -10.40
CA LEU A 238 -2.52 1.86 -10.46
C LEU A 238 -3.62 1.26 -11.34
N ARG A 239 -4.86 1.76 -11.26
CA ARG A 239 -5.95 1.38 -12.16
C ARG A 239 -5.61 1.65 -13.62
N SER A 240 -5.00 2.80 -13.93
CA SER A 240 -4.58 3.13 -15.29
C SER A 240 -3.49 2.20 -15.83
N GLN A 241 -2.76 1.52 -14.94
CA GLN A 241 -1.74 0.53 -15.26
C GLN A 241 -2.30 -0.90 -15.32
N GLY A 242 -3.63 -1.06 -15.20
CA GLY A 242 -4.33 -2.34 -15.32
C GLY A 242 -4.44 -3.12 -14.01
N PHE A 243 -3.94 -2.60 -12.89
CA PHE A 243 -4.08 -3.25 -11.60
C PHE A 243 -5.53 -3.23 -11.13
N VAL A 244 -5.95 -4.34 -10.52
CA VAL A 244 -7.26 -4.47 -9.88
C VAL A 244 -7.09 -4.71 -8.39
N SER A 245 -7.98 -4.14 -7.59
CA SER A 245 -8.04 -4.41 -6.15
C SER A 245 -8.67 -5.79 -5.93
N SER A 246 -7.96 -6.66 -5.22
CA SER A 246 -8.48 -8.00 -4.88
C SER A 246 -9.72 -7.90 -3.98
N TYR A 247 -9.74 -6.96 -3.03
CA TYR A 247 -10.88 -6.74 -2.15
C TYR A 247 -12.12 -6.32 -2.93
N ASP A 248 -11.95 -5.43 -3.90
CA ASP A 248 -13.07 -4.98 -4.74
C ASP A 248 -13.59 -6.09 -5.63
N THR A 249 -12.67 -6.88 -6.19
CA THR A 249 -13.04 -8.06 -6.98
C THR A 249 -13.84 -9.07 -6.16
N ALA A 250 -13.39 -9.36 -4.93
CA ALA A 250 -14.04 -10.32 -4.04
C ALA A 250 -15.43 -9.87 -3.57
N HIS A 251 -15.62 -8.56 -3.38
CA HIS A 251 -16.88 -7.97 -2.89
C HIS A 251 -17.75 -7.40 -4.01
N GLN A 252 -17.34 -7.53 -5.27
CA GLN A 252 -18.00 -6.92 -6.44
C GLN A 252 -18.19 -5.40 -6.28
N TYR A 253 -17.20 -4.73 -5.67
CA TYR A 253 -17.23 -3.29 -5.49
C TYR A 253 -16.71 -2.57 -6.73
N THR A 254 -17.29 -1.41 -6.97
CA THR A 254 -16.86 -0.48 -8.00
C THR A 254 -16.01 0.64 -7.41
N ASP A 255 -15.40 1.46 -8.28
CA ASP A 255 -14.66 2.64 -7.84
C ASP A 255 -15.57 3.68 -7.13
N ALA A 256 -16.90 3.61 -7.34
CA ALA A 256 -17.89 4.44 -6.64
C ALA A 256 -18.09 4.03 -5.17
N ASP A 257 -17.79 2.78 -4.82
CA ASP A 257 -17.96 2.20 -3.48
C ASP A 257 -16.80 2.54 -2.53
N ALA A 258 -16.24 3.75 -2.66
CA ALA A 258 -15.07 4.17 -1.93
C ALA A 258 -15.24 4.19 -0.41
N HIS A 259 -16.47 4.30 0.07
CA HIS A 259 -16.85 4.42 1.48
C HIS A 259 -17.16 3.08 2.15
N LYS A 260 -17.28 1.99 1.38
CA LYS A 260 -17.62 0.64 1.89
C LYS A 260 -16.40 -0.15 2.36
N TRP A 261 -15.21 0.46 2.32
CA TRP A 261 -13.93 -0.17 2.66
C TRP A 261 -13.27 0.57 3.81
N VAL A 262 -12.91 -0.19 4.85
CA VAL A 262 -12.16 0.29 6.01
C VAL A 262 -11.06 -0.73 6.27
N SER A 263 -9.82 -0.27 6.33
CA SER A 263 -8.68 -1.08 6.68
C SER A 263 -8.21 -0.83 8.12
N HIS A 264 -8.03 0.42 8.54
CA HIS A 264 -7.61 0.75 9.91
C HIS A 264 -7.97 2.19 10.35
N LEU A 265 -7.74 2.47 11.64
CA LEU A 265 -7.76 3.83 12.19
C LEU A 265 -6.37 4.43 12.10
N ASN A 266 -6.24 5.61 11.47
CA ASN A 266 -4.95 6.30 11.45
C ASN A 266 -4.60 6.90 12.82
N HIS A 267 -3.41 7.48 12.97
CA HIS A 267 -2.97 8.09 14.23
C HIS A 267 -3.80 9.32 14.68
N ARG A 268 -4.69 9.83 13.81
CA ARG A 268 -5.66 10.90 14.13
C ARG A 268 -7.04 10.33 14.52
N GLY A 269 -7.17 9.00 14.63
CA GLY A 269 -8.42 8.31 14.92
C GLY A 269 -9.42 8.31 13.76
N ASN A 270 -9.00 8.62 12.54
CA ASN A 270 -9.88 8.61 11.37
C ASN A 270 -9.93 7.22 10.74
N ILE A 271 -11.13 6.78 10.38
CA ILE A 271 -11.38 5.55 9.64
C ILE A 271 -10.83 5.71 8.22
N CYS A 272 -9.94 4.80 7.82
CA CYS A 272 -9.24 4.85 6.53
C CYS A 272 -9.36 3.49 5.82
N GLY A 273 -9.58 3.51 4.50
CA GLY A 273 -9.47 2.36 3.60
C GLY A 273 -8.29 2.55 2.66
N VAL A 274 -7.09 2.21 3.15
CA VAL A 274 -5.81 2.53 2.49
C VAL A 274 -4.88 1.33 2.30
N ASP A 275 -5.21 0.19 2.90
CA ASP A 275 -4.52 -1.07 2.67
C ASP A 275 -5.10 -1.74 1.44
N PHE A 276 -4.25 -2.16 0.52
CA PHE A 276 -4.68 -2.82 -0.71
C PHE A 276 -3.74 -3.97 -1.07
N ILE A 277 -4.34 -5.03 -1.60
CA ILE A 277 -3.64 -6.06 -2.38
C ILE A 277 -4.09 -5.87 -3.83
N TRP A 278 -3.19 -5.33 -4.64
CA TRP A 278 -3.37 -5.10 -6.06
C TRP A 278 -2.88 -6.29 -6.85
N LEU A 279 -3.64 -6.68 -7.88
CA LEU A 279 -3.31 -7.78 -8.77
C LEU A 279 -3.19 -7.25 -10.19
N LEU A 280 -2.12 -7.65 -10.89
CA LEU A 280 -1.98 -7.44 -12.32
C LEU A 280 -1.82 -8.79 -13.00
N ASN A 281 -2.77 -9.10 -13.89
CA ASN A 281 -2.65 -10.19 -14.84
C ASN A 281 -1.98 -9.65 -16.11
N PRO A 282 -0.83 -10.20 -16.53
CA PRO A 282 -0.02 -9.65 -17.62
C PRO A 282 -0.63 -9.84 -19.01
N ASN A 283 -1.74 -10.57 -19.14
CA ASN A 283 -2.37 -10.88 -20.43
C ASN A 283 -3.19 -9.72 -21.03
N ARG A 284 -3.13 -8.52 -20.44
CA ARG A 284 -3.89 -7.36 -20.91
C ARG A 284 -2.94 -6.31 -21.47
N TYR A 285 -3.37 -5.66 -22.56
CA TYR A 285 -2.68 -4.49 -23.07
C TYR A 285 -2.52 -3.45 -21.95
N ARG A 286 -1.29 -2.96 -21.79
CA ARG A 286 -0.93 -2.00 -20.76
C ARG A 286 -0.43 -0.72 -21.41
N LYS A 287 -0.93 0.41 -20.89
CA LYS A 287 -0.42 1.72 -21.23
C LYS A 287 1.01 1.89 -20.72
N LEU A 288 1.90 2.45 -21.54
CA LEU A 288 3.27 2.75 -21.16
C LEU A 288 3.31 3.50 -19.82
N LEU A 289 4.16 3.02 -18.90
CA LEU A 289 4.27 3.56 -17.55
C LEU A 289 4.54 5.07 -17.56
N LYS A 290 5.44 5.53 -18.44
CA LYS A 290 5.76 6.95 -18.62
C LYS A 290 4.52 7.77 -19.01
N THR A 291 3.67 7.26 -19.91
CA THR A 291 2.47 7.97 -20.35
C THR A 291 1.45 8.08 -19.21
N SER A 292 1.17 6.99 -18.49
CA SER A 292 0.28 7.03 -17.32
C SER A 292 0.82 7.91 -16.20
N TRP A 293 2.14 7.94 -16.01
CA TRP A 293 2.79 8.82 -15.04
C TRP A 293 2.56 10.29 -15.40
N SER A 294 2.86 10.67 -16.65
CA SER A 294 2.63 12.03 -17.14
C SER A 294 1.17 12.43 -16.93
N GLU A 295 0.21 11.59 -17.32
CA GLU A 295 -1.21 11.87 -17.12
C GLU A 295 -1.62 12.01 -15.65
N ALA A 296 -1.08 11.16 -14.77
CA ALA A 296 -1.36 11.25 -13.35
C ALA A 296 -0.83 12.56 -12.74
N VAL A 297 0.39 12.96 -13.09
CA VAL A 297 1.00 14.23 -12.65
C VAL A 297 0.24 15.43 -13.21
N PHE A 298 -0.08 15.43 -14.52
CA PHE A 298 -0.88 16.49 -15.13
C PHE A 298 -2.29 16.56 -14.52
N GLY A 299 -2.92 15.42 -14.24
CA GLY A 299 -4.21 15.36 -13.57
C GLY A 299 -4.17 15.92 -12.14
N MET A 300 -3.09 15.68 -11.40
CA MET A 300 -2.85 16.31 -10.09
C MET A 300 -2.71 17.83 -10.22
N PHE A 301 -1.91 18.29 -11.17
CA PHE A 301 -1.71 19.71 -11.43
C PHE A 301 -3.01 20.42 -11.77
N LYS A 302 -3.81 19.85 -12.70
CA LYS A 302 -5.17 20.31 -13.03
C LYS A 302 -6.07 20.41 -11.79
N TYR A 303 -6.06 19.39 -10.94
CA TYR A 303 -6.86 19.39 -9.71
C TYR A 303 -6.46 20.50 -8.73
N LEU A 304 -5.15 20.72 -8.53
CA LEU A 304 -4.64 21.77 -7.66
C LEU A 304 -4.98 23.16 -8.20
N LEU A 305 -4.86 23.38 -9.51
CA LEU A 305 -5.25 24.65 -10.14
C LEU A 305 -6.74 24.94 -9.98
N ARG A 306 -7.62 23.96 -10.24
CA ARG A 306 -9.07 24.10 -10.03
C ARG A 306 -9.40 24.46 -8.58
N ARG A 307 -8.73 23.85 -7.61
CA ARG A 307 -8.90 24.17 -6.18
C ARG A 307 -8.44 25.58 -5.80
N ALA A 308 -7.50 26.14 -6.55
CA ALA A 308 -6.95 27.47 -6.32
C ALA A 308 -7.79 28.60 -6.95
N SER A 309 -9.01 28.31 -7.41
CA SER A 309 -9.96 29.26 -8.03
C SER A 309 -9.46 29.91 -9.31
N LEU A 310 -8.91 29.11 -10.22
CA LEU A 310 -8.88 29.45 -11.63
C LEU A 310 -9.94 28.60 -12.33
N THR A 311 -10.87 29.21 -13.06
CA THR A 311 -11.80 28.50 -13.95
C THR A 311 -10.98 27.64 -14.93
N GLU A 312 -11.52 26.56 -15.52
CA GLU A 312 -10.73 25.75 -16.47
C GLU A 312 -10.15 26.56 -17.62
N GLU A 313 -10.84 27.63 -18.01
CA GLU A 313 -10.43 28.58 -19.04
C GLU A 313 -9.29 29.48 -18.53
N ASP A 314 -9.35 30.00 -17.30
CA ASP A 314 -8.33 30.89 -16.73
C ASP A 314 -7.10 30.16 -16.16
N ALA A 315 -7.25 28.90 -15.73
CA ALA A 315 -6.22 28.11 -15.04
C ALA A 315 -5.01 27.80 -15.89
N PHE A 316 -5.24 27.71 -17.20
CA PHE A 316 -4.23 27.48 -18.21
C PHE A 316 -4.06 28.67 -19.16
N ALA A 317 -4.92 29.70 -19.09
CA ALA A 317 -4.75 30.92 -19.87
C ALA A 317 -3.38 31.55 -19.67
N PHE A 318 -2.87 31.59 -18.42
CA PHE A 318 -1.54 32.12 -18.14
C PHE A 318 -0.39 31.25 -18.71
N LEU A 319 -0.65 29.98 -19.05
CA LEU A 319 0.29 29.06 -19.66
C LEU A 319 0.18 28.99 -21.19
N LYS A 320 -0.95 29.42 -21.76
CA LYS A 320 -1.15 29.59 -23.19
C LYS A 320 -0.40 30.85 -23.64
N ALA A 321 0.88 30.70 -23.97
CA ALA A 321 1.61 31.74 -24.70
C ALA A 321 1.06 31.79 -26.13
N ASP A 322 0.36 32.88 -26.50
CA ASP A 322 -0.05 33.41 -27.83
C ASP A 322 -0.15 32.43 -29.03
N SER A 323 -0.46 31.15 -28.80
CA SER A 323 -0.49 30.11 -29.82
C SER A 323 -1.75 29.28 -29.66
N ASP A 324 -2.49 29.16 -30.75
CA ASP A 324 -3.73 28.37 -30.89
C ASP A 324 -3.52 26.84 -30.76
N SER A 325 -2.37 26.40 -30.25
CA SER A 325 -2.06 24.99 -30.06
C SER A 325 -2.35 24.55 -28.62
N ASP A 326 -2.93 23.35 -28.45
CA ASP A 326 -3.19 22.74 -27.14
C ASP A 326 -1.92 22.27 -26.39
N CYS A 327 -0.73 22.78 -26.75
CA CYS A 327 0.54 22.44 -26.12
C CYS A 327 1.27 23.68 -25.57
N ILE A 328 1.96 23.51 -24.45
CA ILE A 328 2.74 24.55 -23.78
C ILE A 328 4.22 24.22 -23.96
N THR A 329 5.00 25.14 -24.49
CA THR A 329 6.46 24.97 -24.61
C THR A 329 7.14 25.08 -23.25
N TYR A 330 8.31 24.47 -23.08
CA TYR A 330 9.08 24.57 -21.83
C TYR A 330 9.42 26.03 -21.47
N SER A 331 9.76 26.86 -22.47
CA SER A 331 9.99 28.30 -22.27
C SER A 331 8.72 29.01 -21.80
N GLY A 332 7.59 28.77 -22.48
CA GLY A 332 6.30 29.38 -22.10
C GLY A 332 5.87 28.99 -20.69
N PHE A 333 6.09 27.74 -20.28
CA PHE A 333 5.86 27.30 -18.91
C PHE A 333 6.75 28.03 -17.89
N CYS A 334 8.03 28.19 -18.18
CA CYS A 334 8.98 28.89 -17.31
C CYS A 334 8.63 30.40 -17.16
N GLU A 335 8.28 31.06 -18.26
CA GLU A 335 7.88 32.47 -18.28
C GLU A 335 6.59 32.71 -17.47
N ALA A 336 5.60 31.86 -17.69
CA ALA A 336 4.33 31.88 -16.95
C ALA A 336 4.54 31.72 -15.43
N LEU A 337 5.44 30.83 -15.01
CA LEU A 337 5.83 30.70 -13.59
C LEU A 337 6.54 31.93 -13.03
N GLN A 338 7.38 32.60 -13.83
CA GLN A 338 8.04 33.84 -13.42
C GLN A 338 7.03 34.99 -13.26
N GLN A 339 6.05 35.10 -14.16
CA GLN A 339 4.97 36.08 -14.05
C GLN A 339 4.11 35.84 -12.79
N GLN A 340 3.78 34.59 -12.49
CA GLN A 340 3.04 34.25 -11.27
C GLN A 340 3.82 34.61 -9.99
N ARG A 341 5.15 34.42 -9.98
CA ARG A 341 6.02 34.84 -8.87
C ARG A 341 6.06 36.35 -8.69
N ARG A 342 6.05 37.12 -9.77
CA ARG A 342 5.99 38.60 -9.74
C ARG A 342 4.64 39.11 -9.22
N ASN A 343 3.53 38.49 -9.64
CA ASN A 343 2.19 38.89 -9.20
C ASN A 343 1.88 38.57 -7.72
N LYS A 344 2.66 37.69 -7.07
CA LYS A 344 2.52 37.36 -5.64
C LYS A 344 3.40 38.19 -4.70
N GLY A 345 4.08 39.24 -5.17
CA GLY A 345 4.76 40.19 -4.30
C GLY A 345 5.81 39.57 -3.37
N PHE A 346 6.82 38.89 -3.92
CA PHE A 346 8.06 38.65 -3.18
C PHE A 346 8.92 39.93 -3.26
N VAL A 347 8.62 40.90 -2.40
CA VAL A 347 9.57 41.95 -2.04
C VAL A 347 10.68 41.26 -1.24
N GLY A 348 11.91 41.33 -1.73
CA GLY A 348 13.07 40.80 -1.03
C GLY A 348 13.18 41.43 0.35
N ALA A 349 13.24 40.61 1.39
CA ALA A 349 13.84 41.02 2.65
C ALA A 349 15.33 41.23 2.37
N GLY A 350 15.75 42.49 2.47
CA GLY A 350 17.09 42.94 2.18
C GLY A 350 18.14 42.34 3.12
N ARG A 351 19.39 42.51 2.67
CA ARG A 351 20.60 42.38 3.47
C ARG A 351 20.42 43.06 4.83
N HIS A 352 20.65 42.30 5.91
CA HIS A 352 21.53 42.68 7.01
C HIS A 352 22.03 41.41 7.69
#